data_AF-A0A0N5CTX2-F1
#
_entry.id   AF-A0A0N5CTX2-F1
#
_cell.length_a   1.000
_cell.length_b   1.000
_cell.length_c   1.000
_cell.angle_alpha   90.00
_cell.angle_beta   90.00
_cell.angle_gamma   90.00
#
_symmetry.space_group_name_H-M   'P 1'
#
loop_
_entity.id
_entity.type
_entity.pdbx_description
1 polymer ?
#
loop_
_entity_poly.entity_id
_entity_poly.type
_entity_poly.pdbx_seq_one_letter_code
_entity_poly.pdbx_strand_id
1 'polypeptide(L)'
;MLTAIMLNYSKVLQNVLNYSAAMESCQEASELAHSQTLRQLFISIAVISALAVIAELWAIKGKTSQMLLHQNTRMLLIVHQIWLIIHCIARIFAYAYLLITYHKHSDNDCDYMMSLWECFLIRTLITLTIFLNAISIPAIVTERAIGTYFASKYEKIGKKVGVTLVIAQVF
;
A
#
# COMPACT_ATOMS: atom_id res chain seq x y z
N MET A 1 -2.08 9.87 -55.72
CA MET A 1 -1.54 11.12 -55.14
C MET A 1 -2.46 11.69 -54.05
N LEU A 2 -3.76 11.89 -54.30
CA LEU A 2 -4.73 12.36 -53.28
C LEU A 2 -4.85 11.45 -52.03
N THR A 3 -4.79 10.12 -52.19
CA THR A 3 -4.88 9.16 -51.08
C THR A 3 -3.71 9.25 -50.10
N ALA A 4 -2.49 9.53 -50.58
CA ALA A 4 -1.31 9.71 -49.74
C ALA A 4 -1.35 11.02 -48.94
N ILE A 5 -1.94 12.08 -49.52
CA ILE A 5 -2.11 13.37 -48.85
C ILE A 5 -3.15 13.27 -47.72
N MET A 6 -4.28 12.58 -47.98
CA MET A 6 -5.32 12.34 -46.97
C MET A 6 -4.82 11.48 -45.79
N LEU A 7 -4.01 10.46 -46.07
CA LEU A 7 -3.35 9.64 -45.03
C LEU A 7 -2.35 10.45 -44.19
N ASN A 8 -1.62 11.40 -44.81
CA ASN A 8 -0.68 12.25 -44.09
C ASN A 8 -1.40 13.27 -43.19
N TYR A 9 -2.50 13.84 -43.68
CA TYR A 9 -3.35 14.75 -42.90
C TYR A 9 -4.01 14.06 -41.70
N SER A 10 -4.50 12.84 -41.89
CA SER A 10 -5.05 12.00 -40.81
C SER A 10 -4.01 11.72 -39.72
N LYS A 11 -2.77 11.39 -40.07
CA LYS A 11 -1.69 11.17 -39.10
C LYS A 11 -1.31 12.44 -38.35
N VAL A 12 -1.23 13.58 -39.05
CA VAL A 12 -0.96 14.88 -38.42
C VAL A 12 -2.07 15.24 -37.44
N LEU A 13 -3.34 15.04 -37.82
CA LEU A 13 -4.48 15.31 -36.94
C LEU A 13 -4.47 14.42 -35.70
N GLN A 14 -4.14 13.14 -35.87
CA GLN A 14 -4.03 12.19 -34.75
C GLN A 14 -2.87 12.53 -33.81
N ASN A 15 -1.74 12.98 -34.35
CA ASN A 15 -0.61 13.45 -33.54
C ASN A 15 -0.94 14.75 -32.78
N VAL A 16 -1.70 15.67 -33.40
CA VAL A 16 -2.16 16.91 -32.76
C VAL A 16 -3.16 16.60 -31.64
N LEU A 17 -4.11 15.67 -31.87
CA LEU A 17 -5.07 15.24 -30.85
C LEU A 17 -4.39 14.51 -29.68
N ASN A 18 -3.40 13.66 -29.96
CA ASN A 18 -2.61 13.00 -28.91
C ASN A 18 -1.76 14.00 -28.13
N TYR A 19 -1.20 15.01 -28.79
CA TYR A 19 -0.42 16.06 -28.15
C TYR A 19 -1.29 16.96 -27.26
N SER A 20 -2.50 17.35 -27.72
CA SER A 20 -3.42 18.14 -26.91
C SER A 20 -3.92 17.38 -25.68
N ALA A 21 -4.24 16.09 -25.81
CA ALA A 21 -4.64 15.26 -24.69
C ALA A 21 -3.50 15.05 -23.67
N ALA A 22 -2.26 14.88 -24.15
CA ALA A 22 -1.09 14.81 -23.29
C ALA A 22 -0.87 16.13 -22.54
N MET A 23 -1.02 17.27 -23.22
CA MET A 23 -0.85 18.60 -22.64
C MET A 23 -1.90 18.92 -21.57
N GLU A 24 -3.17 18.51 -21.77
CA GLU A 24 -4.24 18.62 -20.76
C GLU A 24 -3.94 17.78 -19.51
N SER A 25 -3.46 16.54 -19.69
CA SER A 25 -3.07 15.67 -18.57
C SER A 25 -1.84 16.17 -17.80
N CYS A 26 -0.89 16.83 -18.47
CA CYS A 26 0.23 17.49 -17.81
C CYS A 26 -0.22 18.68 -16.97
N GLN A 27 -1.13 19.50 -17.50
CA GLN A 27 -1.58 20.71 -16.82
C GLN A 27 -2.34 20.36 -15.53
N GLU A 28 -3.19 19.33 -15.57
CA GLU A 28 -3.84 18.80 -14.36
C GLU A 28 -2.81 18.26 -13.35
N ALA A 29 -1.79 17.53 -13.81
CA ALA A 29 -0.72 17.02 -12.93
C ALA A 29 0.12 18.15 -12.30
N SER A 30 0.41 19.22 -13.02
CA SER A 30 1.14 20.40 -12.52
C SER A 30 0.31 21.18 -11.49
N GLU A 31 -1.00 21.37 -11.73
CA GLU A 31 -1.91 21.99 -10.76
C GLU A 31 -2.01 21.16 -9.47
N LEU A 32 -2.08 19.83 -9.60
CA LEU A 32 -2.12 18.92 -8.46
C LEU A 32 -0.80 18.90 -7.68
N ALA A 33 0.34 18.94 -8.36
CA ALA A 33 1.68 18.99 -7.78
C ALA A 33 1.91 20.28 -6.97
N HIS A 34 1.41 21.41 -7.46
CA HIS A 34 1.49 22.70 -6.77
C HIS A 34 0.41 22.89 -5.70
N SER A 35 -0.59 22.00 -5.64
CA SER A 35 -1.64 22.06 -4.63
C SER A 35 -1.08 21.87 -3.23
N GLN A 36 -1.18 22.93 -2.42
CA GLN A 36 -0.77 22.89 -1.00
C GLN A 36 -1.55 21.83 -0.21
N THR A 37 -2.81 21.57 -0.59
CA THR A 37 -3.66 20.56 0.05
C THR A 37 -3.11 19.16 -0.13
N LEU A 38 -2.68 18.79 -1.35
CA LEU A 38 -2.13 17.47 -1.62
C LEU A 38 -0.81 17.24 -0.88
N ARG A 39 0.06 18.27 -0.87
CA ARG A 39 1.33 18.24 -0.15
C ARG A 39 1.12 18.05 1.37
N GLN A 40 0.18 18.79 1.96
CA GLN A 40 -0.17 18.64 3.38
C GLN A 40 -0.73 17.24 3.68
N LEU A 41 -1.54 16.69 2.77
CA LEU A 41 -2.07 15.33 2.91
C LEU A 41 -0.93 14.30 2.97
N PHE A 42 0.03 14.33 2.04
CA PHE A 42 1.14 13.38 2.04
C PHE A 42 2.01 13.49 3.30
N ILE A 43 2.30 14.72 3.76
CA ILE A 43 3.05 14.95 5.00
C ILE A 43 2.27 14.39 6.20
N SER A 44 0.98 14.68 6.32
CA SER A 44 0.17 14.17 7.44
C SER A 44 0.12 12.65 7.48
N ILE A 45 -0.02 12.01 6.31
CA ILE A 45 -0.01 10.55 6.19
C ILE A 45 1.35 9.98 6.63
N ALA A 46 2.47 10.57 6.20
CA ALA A 46 3.79 10.11 6.58
C ALA A 46 4.02 10.22 8.09
N VAL A 47 3.62 11.34 8.71
CA VAL A 47 3.72 11.55 10.16
C VAL A 47 2.87 10.56 10.94
N ILE A 48 1.59 10.39 10.57
CA ILE A 48 0.70 9.42 11.20
C ILE A 48 1.27 8.00 11.09
N SER A 49 1.79 7.64 9.91
CA SER A 49 2.40 6.33 9.69
C SER A 49 3.66 6.12 10.53
N ALA A 50 4.49 7.14 10.72
CA ALA A 50 5.67 7.06 11.57
C ALA A 50 5.30 6.88 13.05
N LEU A 51 4.30 7.62 13.53
CA LEU A 51 3.78 7.46 14.89
C LEU A 51 3.17 6.06 15.10
N ALA A 52 2.47 5.54 14.09
CA ALA A 52 1.93 4.19 14.11
C ALA A 52 3.05 3.15 14.29
N VAL A 53 4.13 3.21 13.50
CA VAL A 53 5.27 2.27 13.64
C VAL A 53 5.83 2.26 15.07
N ILE A 54 5.99 3.43 15.70
CA ILE A 54 6.48 3.52 17.08
C ILE A 54 5.50 2.85 18.06
N ALA A 55 4.21 3.16 17.93
CA ALA A 55 3.16 2.59 18.77
C ALA A 55 3.07 1.05 18.61
N GLU A 56 3.23 0.56 17.39
CA GLU A 56 3.20 -0.86 17.06
C GLU A 56 4.40 -1.62 17.64
N LEU A 57 5.61 -1.06 17.52
CA LEU A 57 6.81 -1.63 18.15
C LEU A 57 6.68 -1.67 19.67
N TRP A 58 6.12 -0.61 20.26
CA TRP A 58 5.85 -0.57 21.70
C TRP A 58 4.80 -1.61 22.11
N ALA A 59 3.75 -1.78 21.30
CA ALA A 59 2.72 -2.79 21.51
C ALA A 59 3.31 -4.21 21.47
N ILE A 60 4.19 -4.56 20.52
CA ILE A 60 4.84 -5.89 20.48
C ILE A 60 5.60 -6.17 21.78
N LYS A 61 6.36 -5.19 22.27
CA LYS A 61 7.17 -5.31 23.49
C LYS A 61 6.30 -5.46 24.73
N GLY A 62 5.25 -4.65 24.88
CA GLY A 62 4.35 -4.70 26.03
C GLY A 62 3.42 -5.92 26.04
N LYS A 63 2.93 -6.32 24.87
CA LYS A 63 1.94 -7.41 24.73
C LYS A 63 2.56 -8.80 24.89
N THR A 64 3.86 -8.92 24.62
CA THR A 64 4.66 -10.15 24.84
C THR A 64 4.72 -10.57 26.31
N SER A 65 4.70 -9.64 27.26
CA SER A 65 4.80 -9.96 28.70
C SER A 65 3.45 -10.11 29.41
N GLN A 66 2.37 -9.56 28.85
CA GLN A 66 1.08 -9.44 29.56
C GLN A 66 -0.04 -10.38 29.06
N MET A 67 0.12 -11.06 27.93
CA MET A 67 -0.96 -11.87 27.36
C MET A 67 -1.03 -13.30 27.92
N LEU A 68 -2.06 -13.59 28.71
CA LEU A 68 -2.52 -14.94 29.07
C LEU A 68 -3.22 -15.67 27.90
N LEU A 69 -2.71 -15.50 26.68
CA LEU A 69 -3.35 -16.04 25.48
C LEU A 69 -2.59 -17.25 24.96
N HIS A 70 -3.35 -18.19 24.37
CA HIS A 70 -2.76 -19.36 23.75
C HIS A 70 -1.70 -18.95 22.73
N GLN A 71 -0.60 -19.72 22.70
CA GLN A 71 0.56 -19.43 21.85
C GLN A 71 0.22 -19.27 20.35
N ASN A 72 -0.86 -19.89 19.86
CA ASN A 72 -1.31 -19.79 18.47
C ASN A 72 -1.85 -18.40 18.16
N THR A 73 -2.75 -17.89 19.00
CA THR A 73 -3.23 -16.51 18.85
C THR A 73 -2.11 -15.50 19.01
N ARG A 74 -1.19 -15.73 19.95
CA ARG A 74 -0.04 -14.85 20.14
C ARG A 74 0.80 -14.74 18.87
N MET A 75 1.06 -15.86 18.21
CA MET A 75 1.78 -15.88 16.94
C MET A 75 1.02 -15.12 15.84
N LEU A 76 -0.28 -15.38 15.66
CA LEU A 76 -1.11 -14.69 14.67
C LEU A 76 -1.17 -13.18 14.89
N LEU A 77 -1.23 -12.73 16.14
CA LEU A 77 -1.21 -11.30 16.48
C LEU A 77 0.15 -10.65 16.21
N ILE A 78 1.26 -11.35 16.47
CA ILE A 78 2.60 -10.87 16.10
C ILE A 78 2.72 -10.73 14.58
N VAL A 79 2.24 -11.72 13.82
CA VAL A 79 2.26 -11.69 12.35
C VAL A 79 1.42 -10.53 11.81
N HIS A 80 0.20 -10.34 12.33
CA HIS A 80 -0.64 -9.19 11.96
C HIS A 80 0.07 -7.86 12.26
N GLN A 81 0.73 -7.76 13.43
CA GLN A 81 1.46 -6.55 13.78
C GLN A 81 2.65 -6.29 12.86
N ILE A 82 3.35 -7.33 12.41
CA ILE A 82 4.41 -7.23 11.41
C ILE A 82 3.84 -6.73 10.07
N TRP A 83 2.68 -7.22 9.63
CA TRP A 83 2.03 -6.74 8.40
C TRP A 83 1.64 -5.26 8.48
N LEU A 84 1.18 -4.79 9.64
CA LEU A 84 0.91 -3.38 9.86
C LEU A 84 2.18 -2.52 9.80
N ILE A 85 3.28 -2.98 10.41
CA ILE A 85 4.58 -2.28 10.34
C ILE A 85 5.05 -2.18 8.89
N ILE A 86 5.00 -3.29 8.14
CA ILE A 86 5.39 -3.33 6.72
C ILE A 86 4.52 -2.36 5.90
N HIS A 87 3.21 -2.33 6.15
CA HIS A 87 2.29 -1.41 5.48
C HIS A 87 2.62 0.06 5.78
N CYS A 88 2.87 0.40 7.04
CA CYS A 88 3.24 1.75 7.43
C CYS A 88 4.56 2.19 6.81
N ILE A 89 5.57 1.31 6.78
CA ILE A 89 6.86 1.59 6.11
C ILE A 89 6.65 1.80 4.61
N ALA A 90 5.87 0.94 3.95
CA ALA A 90 5.55 1.07 2.53
C ALA A 90 4.86 2.41 2.21
N ARG A 91 3.92 2.84 3.06
CA ARG A 91 3.28 4.16 2.93
C ARG A 91 4.28 5.29 3.09
N ILE A 92 5.11 5.27 4.13
CA ILE A 92 6.14 6.30 4.34
C ILE A 92 7.03 6.42 3.11
N PHE A 93 7.54 5.29 2.60
CA PHE A 93 8.40 5.28 1.42
C PHE A 93 7.68 5.84 0.18
N ALA A 94 6.45 5.39 -0.08
CA ALA A 94 5.66 5.86 -1.21
C ALA A 94 5.39 7.36 -1.19
N TYR A 95 4.94 7.90 -0.06
CA TYR A 95 4.61 9.33 0.05
C TYR A 95 5.85 10.21 0.15
N ALA A 96 6.94 9.72 0.76
CA ALA A 96 8.23 10.41 0.72
C ALA A 96 8.78 10.47 -0.72
N TYR A 97 8.68 9.37 -1.48
CA TYR A 97 9.07 9.34 -2.89
C TYR A 97 8.29 10.37 -3.70
N LEU A 98 6.95 10.37 -3.58
CA LEU A 98 6.09 11.36 -4.22
C LEU A 98 6.49 12.79 -3.86
N LEU A 99 6.68 13.09 -2.57
CA LEU A 99 7.08 14.43 -2.11
C LEU A 99 8.44 14.87 -2.68
N ILE A 100 9.42 13.97 -2.76
CA ILE A 100 10.74 14.27 -3.34
C ILE A 100 10.61 14.52 -4.85
N THR A 101 9.86 13.68 -5.57
CA THR A 101 9.63 13.82 -7.00
C THR A 101 8.93 15.14 -7.33
N TYR A 102 7.88 15.50 -6.56
CA TYR A 102 7.19 16.78 -6.71
C TYR A 102 8.08 17.98 -6.40
N HIS A 103 8.98 17.86 -5.40
CA HIS A 103 9.89 18.96 -5.07
C HIS A 103 10.99 19.16 -6.13
N LYS A 104 11.51 18.07 -6.71
CA LYS A 104 12.65 18.11 -7.63
C LYS A 104 12.29 18.62 -9.03
N HIS A 105 11.08 18.35 -9.51
CA HIS A 105 10.65 18.69 -10.88
C HIS A 105 9.95 20.06 -10.95
N SER A 106 10.28 20.98 -10.04
CA SER A 106 9.61 22.29 -9.89
C SER A 106 9.75 23.27 -11.07
N ASP A 107 10.59 22.97 -12.07
CA ASP A 107 10.95 23.91 -13.15
C ASP A 107 10.30 23.60 -14.52
N ASN A 108 9.72 22.41 -14.74
CA ASN A 108 9.10 22.00 -16.02
C ASN A 108 7.73 21.33 -15.82
N ASP A 109 6.67 21.89 -16.40
CA ASP A 109 5.26 21.53 -16.15
C ASP A 109 4.86 20.07 -16.46
N CYS A 110 5.56 19.35 -17.34
CA CYS A 110 5.24 17.95 -17.68
C CYS A 110 6.12 16.92 -16.97
N ASP A 111 7.16 17.33 -16.23
CA ASP A 111 8.16 16.40 -15.68
C ASP A 111 7.72 15.81 -14.32
N TYR A 112 6.52 16.20 -13.84
CA TYR A 112 5.86 15.59 -12.68
C TYR A 112 5.24 14.22 -12.96
N MET A 113 5.15 13.82 -14.24
CA MET A 113 4.61 12.53 -14.63
C MET A 113 5.55 11.40 -14.21
N MET A 114 5.24 10.78 -13.07
CA MET A 114 5.88 9.56 -12.61
C MET A 114 5.75 8.47 -13.67
N SER A 115 6.81 7.68 -13.88
CA SER A 115 6.77 6.61 -14.87
C SER A 115 5.72 5.56 -14.50
N LEU A 116 5.15 4.89 -15.52
CA LEU A 116 4.17 3.82 -15.33
C LEU A 116 4.70 2.72 -14.39
N TRP A 117 6.00 2.42 -14.46
CA TRP A 117 6.63 1.39 -13.65
C TRP A 117 6.69 1.77 -12.17
N GLU A 118 7.09 3.01 -11.85
CA GLU A 118 7.15 3.49 -10.47
C GLU A 118 5.76 3.57 -9.85
N CYS A 119 4.77 4.08 -10.60
CA CYS A 119 3.37 4.11 -10.17
C CYS A 119 2.83 2.70 -9.89
N PHE A 120 3.11 1.76 -10.80
CA PHE A 120 2.70 0.37 -10.65
C PHE A 120 3.33 -0.27 -9.41
N LEU A 121 4.64 -0.08 -9.18
CA LEU A 121 5.33 -0.64 -8.01
C LEU A 121 4.79 -0.06 -6.70
N ILE A 122 4.65 1.26 -6.60
CA ILE A 122 4.15 1.94 -5.40
C ILE A 122 2.72 1.46 -5.09
N ARG A 123 1.84 1.48 -6.10
CA ARG A 123 0.43 1.09 -5.93
C ARG A 123 0.29 -0.39 -5.59
N THR A 124 1.08 -1.24 -6.24
CA THR A 124 1.07 -2.69 -5.99
C THR A 124 1.55 -2.99 -4.57
N LEU A 125 2.62 -2.35 -4.10
CA LEU A 125 3.15 -2.56 -2.74
C LEU A 125 2.13 -2.15 -1.67
N ILE A 126 1.51 -0.97 -1.80
CA ILE A 126 0.49 -0.50 -0.85
C ILE A 126 -0.74 -1.42 -0.88
N THR A 127 -1.16 -1.85 -2.07
CA THR A 127 -2.33 -2.71 -2.23
C THR A 127 -2.07 -4.11 -1.69
N LEU A 128 -0.92 -4.71 -1.95
CA LEU A 128 -0.56 -6.03 -1.43
C LEU A 128 -0.54 -6.03 0.11
N THR A 129 0.09 -5.01 0.70
CA THR A 129 0.18 -4.90 2.16
C THR A 129 -1.18 -4.67 2.82
N ILE A 130 -2.13 -3.96 2.17
CA ILE A 130 -3.48 -3.81 2.71
C ILE A 130 -4.26 -5.13 2.68
N PHE A 131 -4.07 -5.97 1.65
CA PHE A 131 -4.71 -7.28 1.55
C PHE A 131 -4.21 -8.25 2.62
N LEU A 132 -2.90 -8.29 2.87
CA LEU A 132 -2.31 -9.12 3.92
C LEU A 132 -2.81 -8.72 5.31
N ASN A 133 -3.00 -7.41 5.55
CA ASN A 133 -3.64 -6.90 6.76
C ASN A 133 -5.12 -7.30 6.84
N ALA A 134 -5.86 -7.23 5.73
CA ALA A 134 -7.27 -7.61 5.68
C ALA A 134 -7.48 -9.11 5.93
N ILE A 135 -6.63 -9.99 5.40
CA ILE A 135 -6.74 -11.46 5.53
C ILE A 135 -6.29 -11.94 6.93
N SER A 136 -5.35 -11.25 7.56
CA SER A 136 -4.87 -11.63 8.89
C SER A 136 -5.92 -11.45 10.00
N ILE A 137 -6.87 -10.51 9.87
CA ILE A 137 -7.97 -10.33 10.83
C ILE A 137 -8.92 -11.54 10.88
N PRO A 138 -9.51 -12.01 9.75
CA PRO A 138 -10.28 -13.25 9.71
C PRO A 138 -9.53 -14.45 10.28
N ALA A 139 -8.23 -14.60 9.98
CA ALA A 139 -7.45 -15.71 10.50
C ALA A 139 -7.36 -15.71 12.03
N ILE A 140 -7.21 -14.53 12.67
CA ILE A 140 -7.26 -14.40 14.13
C ILE A 140 -8.65 -14.78 14.65
N VAL A 141 -9.72 -14.28 14.01
CA VAL A 141 -11.10 -14.60 14.41
C VAL A 141 -11.39 -16.09 14.28
N THR A 142 -10.93 -16.74 13.20
CA THR A 142 -11.06 -18.18 13.00
C THR A 142 -10.33 -18.97 14.08
N GLU A 143 -9.10 -18.59 14.44
CA GLU A 143 -8.38 -19.26 15.54
C GLU A 143 -9.15 -19.15 16.86
N ARG A 144 -9.70 -17.96 17.16
CA ARG A 144 -10.51 -17.72 18.35
C ARG A 144 -11.81 -18.52 18.36
N ALA A 145 -12.46 -18.63 17.21
CA ALA A 145 -13.67 -19.43 17.06
C ALA A 145 -13.35 -20.92 17.28
N ILE A 146 -12.28 -21.45 16.67
CA ILE A 146 -11.87 -22.84 16.84
C ILE A 146 -11.51 -23.14 18.30
N GLY A 147 -10.76 -22.26 18.96
CA GLY A 147 -10.37 -22.42 20.36
C GLY A 147 -11.58 -22.45 21.31
N THR A 148 -12.62 -21.65 21.01
CA THR A 148 -13.85 -21.61 21.81
C THR A 148 -14.77 -22.80 21.54
N TYR A 149 -15.03 -23.13 20.27
CA TYR A 149 -15.98 -24.18 19.89
C TYR A 149 -15.43 -25.60 20.02
N PHE A 150 -14.10 -25.79 19.89
CA PHE A 150 -13.47 -27.11 19.85
C PHE A 150 -12.35 -27.27 20.88
N ALA A 151 -12.50 -26.70 22.08
CA ALA A 151 -11.47 -26.68 23.13
C ALA A 151 -10.78 -28.05 23.37
N SER A 152 -11.56 -29.14 23.49
CA SER A 152 -11.01 -30.48 23.78
C SER A 152 -10.17 -31.09 22.65
N LYS A 153 -10.47 -30.74 21.38
CA LYS A 153 -9.72 -31.19 20.20
C LYS A 153 -8.56 -30.23 19.91
N TYR A 154 -8.74 -28.95 20.24
CA TYR A 154 -7.77 -27.89 20.06
C TYR A 154 -6.50 -28.12 20.87
N GLU A 155 -6.63 -28.50 22.15
CA GLU A 155 -5.48 -28.83 23.02
C GLU A 155 -4.64 -30.00 22.47
N LYS A 156 -5.27 -30.98 21.83
CA LYS A 156 -4.58 -32.14 21.22
C LYS A 156 -3.82 -31.79 19.94
N ILE A 157 -4.34 -30.83 19.16
CA ILE A 157 -3.72 -30.40 17.88
C ILE A 157 -2.57 -29.41 18.14
N GLY A 158 -2.62 -28.68 19.26
CA GLY A 158 -1.52 -27.86 19.75
C GLY A 158 -1.15 -26.73 18.78
N LYS A 159 0.17 -26.52 18.57
CA LYS A 159 0.69 -25.36 17.82
C LYS A 159 0.43 -25.35 16.31
N LYS A 160 -0.06 -26.47 15.76
CA LYS A 160 -0.19 -26.68 14.32
C LYS A 160 -1.24 -25.77 13.67
N VAL A 161 -2.36 -25.50 14.36
CA VAL A 161 -3.47 -24.68 13.82
C VAL A 161 -3.00 -23.26 13.51
N GLY A 162 -2.24 -22.63 14.42
CA GLY A 162 -1.71 -21.29 14.20
C GLY A 162 -0.78 -21.22 12.98
N VAL A 163 0.10 -22.22 12.81
CA VAL A 163 1.05 -22.25 11.69
C VAL A 163 0.32 -22.40 10.36
N THR A 164 -0.66 -23.29 10.28
CA THR A 164 -1.48 -23.44 9.06
C THR A 164 -2.21 -22.15 8.71
N LEU A 165 -2.77 -21.44 9.69
CA LEU A 165 -3.46 -20.18 9.45
C LEU A 165 -2.52 -19.04 9.01
N VAL A 166 -1.27 -19.00 9.52
CA VAL A 166 -0.26 -18.04 9.03
C VAL A 166 0.14 -18.35 7.58
N ILE A 167 0.33 -19.62 7.24
CA ILE A 167 0.64 -20.03 5.86
C ILE A 167 -0.52 -19.65 4.93
N ALA A 168 -1.76 -19.90 5.32
CA ALA A 168 -2.95 -19.55 4.55
C ALA A 168 -3.17 -18.03 4.35
N GLN A 169 -2.43 -17.16 5.06
CA GLN A 169 -2.48 -15.71 4.79
C GLN A 169 -1.59 -15.31 3.61
N VAL A 170 -0.59 -16.13 3.27
CA VAL A 170 0.44 -15.83 2.26
C VAL A 170 0.15 -16.52 0.93
N PHE A 171 -0.57 -17.64 0.96
CA PHE A 171 -0.97 -18.44 -0.22
C PHE A 171 -2.45 -18.23 -0.56
#